data_AF-A0A6I7X844-F1
#
_entry.id   AF-A0A6I7X844-F1
#
_cell.length_a   1.000
_cell.length_b   1.000
_cell.length_c   1.000
_cell.angle_alpha   90.00
_cell.angle_beta   90.00
_cell.angle_gamma   90.00
#
_symmetry.space_group_name_H-M   'P 1'
#
loop_
_entity.id
_entity.type
_entity.pdbx_description
1 polymer ?
#
loop_
_entity_poly.entity_id
_entity_poly.type
_entity_poly.pdbx_seq_one_letter_code
_entity_poly.pdbx_strand_id
1 'polypeptide(L)' 'MLRFTANLSLLFTEVPLQQRFQAAKDQGFEAVEIQFPYELSADVIRQELDKQQLKLVLFNVDADDLLQGGEGLAAAP' A
#
# COMPACT_ATOMS: atom_id res chain seq x y z
N MET A 1 22.63 3.40 8.12
CA MET A 1 21.72 4.52 7.81
C MET A 1 20.29 4.00 7.91
N LEU A 2 19.35 4.81 8.42
CA LEU A 2 17.94 4.41 8.50
C LEU A 2 17.34 4.33 7.10
N ARG A 3 16.47 3.35 6.86
CA ARG A 3 15.68 3.23 5.62
C ARG A 3 14.24 3.54 5.98
N PHE A 4 13.69 4.59 5.39
CA PHE A 4 12.31 5.01 5.61
C PHE A 4 11.41 4.48 4.50
N THR A 5 10.16 4.19 4.87
CA THR A 5 9.11 3.70 3.98
C THR A 5 7.96 4.69 4.01
N ALA A 6 7.39 5.01 2.86
CA ALA A 6 6.16 5.79 2.81
C ALA A 6 4.94 4.88 3.03
N ASN A 7 4.13 5.17 4.04
CA ASN A 7 2.84 4.51 4.22
C ASN A 7 1.78 5.17 3.32
N LEU A 8 1.43 4.54 2.19
CA LEU A 8 0.49 5.10 1.21
C LEU A 8 -0.97 5.09 1.68
N SER A 9 -1.29 4.39 2.77
CA SER A 9 -2.60 4.45 3.41
C SER A 9 -2.78 5.74 4.21
N LEU A 10 -1.68 6.36 4.66
CA LEU A 10 -1.71 7.56 5.50
C LEU A 10 -1.15 8.82 4.80
N LEU A 11 -0.22 8.65 3.87
CA LEU A 11 0.42 9.74 3.11
C LEU A 11 -0.14 9.82 1.69
N PHE A 12 -0.05 11.01 1.09
CA PHE A 12 -0.46 11.28 -0.30
C PHE A 12 -1.95 11.00 -0.57
N THR A 13 -2.80 11.17 0.44
CA THR A 13 -4.23 10.86 0.36
C THR A 13 -5.03 11.85 -0.48
N GLU A 14 -4.39 12.93 -0.92
CA GLU A 14 -4.93 13.94 -1.85
C GLU A 14 -5.11 13.39 -3.27
N VAL A 15 -4.51 12.23 -3.59
CA VAL A 15 -4.63 11.54 -4.89
C VAL A 15 -5.08 10.07 -4.74
N PRO A 16 -5.64 9.45 -5.80
CA PRO A 16 -5.98 8.02 -5.81
C PRO A 16 -4.76 7.12 -5.54
N LEU A 17 -4.97 5.94 -4.94
CA LEU A 17 -3.89 5.04 -4.49
C LEU A 17 -2.83 4.77 -5.55
N GLN A 18 -3.25 4.48 -6.79
CA GLN A 18 -2.32 4.21 -7.89
C GLN A 18 -1.35 5.37 -8.16
N GLN A 19 -1.79 6.62 -7.94
CA GLN A 19 -0.94 7.81 -8.15
C GLN A 19 0.01 8.07 -6.96
N ARG A 20 -0.25 7.47 -5.79
CA ARG A 20 0.57 7.67 -4.58
C ARG A 20 1.96 7.05 -4.69
N PHE A 21 2.13 6.03 -5.53
CA PHE A 21 3.44 5.44 -5.80
C PHE A 21 4.39 6.47 -6.43
N GLN A 22 3.91 7.23 -7.44
CA GLN A 22 4.68 8.32 -8.02
C GLN A 22 4.94 9.43 -6.99
N ALA A 23 3.93 9.83 -6.20
CA ALA A 23 4.09 10.85 -5.17
C ALA A 23 5.16 10.48 -4.12
N ALA A 24 5.20 9.22 -3.69
CA ALA A 24 6.24 8.72 -2.80
C ALA A 24 7.63 8.79 -3.44
N LYS A 25 7.74 8.40 -4.72
CA LYS A 25 9.01 8.47 -5.46
C LYS A 25 9.49 9.91 -5.61
N ASP A 26 8.60 10.85 -5.88
CA ASP A 26 8.91 12.27 -6.03
C ASP A 26 9.45 12.89 -4.72
N GLN A 27 9.09 12.33 -3.56
CA GLN A 27 9.64 12.71 -2.25
C GLN A 27 10.92 11.94 -1.87
N GLY A 28 11.47 11.12 -2.78
CA GLY A 28 12.73 10.41 -2.58
C GLY A 28 12.62 9.10 -1.80
N PHE A 29 11.42 8.58 -1.57
CA PHE A 29 11.28 7.24 -0.98
C PHE A 29 11.72 6.14 -1.97
N GLU A 30 12.31 5.09 -1.43
CA GLU A 30 12.70 3.87 -2.17
C GLU A 30 11.80 2.67 -1.84
N ALA A 31 10.93 2.82 -0.85
CA ALA A 31 10.05 1.78 -0.36
C ALA A 31 8.69 2.35 0.07
N VAL A 32 7.66 1.53 -0.08
CA VAL A 32 6.28 1.84 0.30
C VAL A 32 5.67 0.70 1.11
N GLU A 33 4.70 1.04 1.94
CA GLU A 33 3.79 0.10 2.59
C GLU A 33 2.34 0.57 2.40
N ILE A 34 1.41 -0.38 2.36
CA ILE A 34 -0.01 -0.14 2.07
C ILE A 34 -0.83 -1.11 2.89
N GLN A 35 -1.77 -0.67 3.73
CA GLN A 35 -2.56 -1.59 4.55
C GLN A 35 -3.40 -2.54 3.69
N PHE A 36 -4.32 -2.02 2.89
CA PHE A 36 -5.27 -2.84 2.10
C PHE A 36 -5.24 -2.40 0.64
N PRO A 37 -4.42 -3.03 -0.22
CA PRO A 37 -4.25 -2.59 -1.61
C PRO A 37 -5.29 -3.17 -2.57
N TYR A 38 -6.32 -3.84 -2.07
CA TYR A 38 -7.23 -4.71 -2.84
C TYR A 38 -8.17 -3.99 -3.82
N GLU A 39 -8.21 -2.65 -3.81
CA GLU A 39 -8.85 -1.87 -4.88
C GLU A 39 -8.04 -1.89 -6.20
N LEU A 40 -6.75 -2.26 -6.14
CA LEU A 40 -5.88 -2.44 -7.30
C LEU A 40 -5.57 -3.92 -7.50
N SER A 41 -5.47 -4.36 -8.76
CA SER A 41 -4.98 -5.70 -9.06
C SER A 41 -3.48 -5.80 -8.73
N ALA A 42 -3.01 -7.01 -8.44
CA ALA A 42 -1.59 -7.27 -8.21
C ALA A 42 -0.71 -6.84 -9.40
N ASP A 43 -1.20 -6.99 -10.64
CA ASP A 43 -0.49 -6.55 -11.84
C ASP A 43 -0.31 -5.04 -11.90
N VAL A 44 -1.35 -4.27 -11.52
CA VAL A 44 -1.27 -2.80 -11.46
C VAL A 44 -0.28 -2.36 -10.38
N ILE A 45 -0.33 -2.98 -9.20
CA ILE A 45 0.62 -2.68 -8.11
C ILE A 45 2.05 -2.97 -8.57
N ARG A 46 2.28 -4.14 -9.18
CA ARG A 46 3.59 -4.52 -9.71
C ARG A 46 4.08 -3.53 -10.76
N GLN A 47 3.21 -3.12 -11.68
CA GLN A 47 3.56 -2.16 -12.73
C GLN A 47 4.01 -0.82 -12.15
N GLU A 48 3.32 -0.29 -11.15
CA GLU A 48 3.76 0.95 -10.48
C GLU A 48 5.09 0.72 -9.76
N LEU A 49 5.22 -0.32 -8.91
CA LEU A 49 6.48 -0.62 -8.22
C LEU A 49 7.68 -0.69 -9.18
N ASP A 50 7.53 -1.38 -10.31
CA ASP A 50 8.57 -1.48 -11.34
C ASP A 50 8.85 -0.13 -12.02
N LYS A 51 7.80 0.62 -12.38
CA LYS A 51 7.90 1.93 -13.05
C LYS A 51 8.60 2.98 -12.18
N GLN A 52 8.31 3.02 -10.88
CA GLN A 52 8.92 3.97 -9.94
C GLN A 52 10.17 3.43 -9.22
N GLN A 53 10.55 2.16 -9.47
CA GLN A 53 11.65 1.49 -8.78
C GLN A 53 11.47 1.53 -7.25
N LEU A 54 10.26 1.20 -6.80
CA LEU A 54 9.88 1.14 -5.39
C LEU A 54 9.81 -0.30 -4.91
N LYS A 55 10.09 -0.51 -3.63
CA LYS A 55 9.88 -1.79 -2.96
C LYS A 55 8.61 -1.74 -2.11
N LEU A 56 7.68 -2.67 -2.32
CA LEU A 56 6.60 -2.90 -1.37
C LEU A 56 7.15 -3.73 -0.21
N VAL A 57 7.23 -3.14 0.98
CA VAL A 57 7.85 -3.79 2.15
C VAL A 57 6.84 -4.38 3.13
N LEU A 58 5.60 -3.90 3.10
CA LEU A 58 4.52 -4.37 3.97
C LEU A 58 3.17 -4.09 3.33
N PHE A 59 2.28 -5.07 3.42
CA PHE A 59 0.84 -4.91 3.27
C PHE A 59 0.10 -5.90 4.18
N ASN A 60 -1.15 -5.62 4.51
CA ASN A 60 -1.96 -6.53 5.32
C ASN A 60 -2.72 -7.48 4.41
N VAL A 61 -3.05 -8.66 4.95
CA VAL A 61 -4.05 -9.54 4.37
C VAL A 61 -5.41 -8.84 4.30
N ASP A 62 -6.35 -9.41 3.53
CA ASP A 62 -7.69 -8.85 3.40
C ASP A 62 -8.33 -8.71 4.79
N ALA A 63 -8.99 -7.58 5.00
CA ALA A 63 -9.69 -7.30 6.23
C ALA A 63 -11.04 -8.05 6.30
N ASP A 64 -11.52 -8.59 5.18
CA ASP A 64 -12.86 -9.17 5.05
C ASP A 64 -13.92 -8.19 5.60
N ASP A 65 -14.80 -8.63 6.49
CA ASP A 65 -15.86 -7.81 7.08
C ASP A 65 -15.36 -6.86 8.21
N LEU A 66 -14.09 -6.89 8.59
CA LEU A 66 -13.55 -6.07 9.70
C LEU A 66 -13.76 -4.58 9.49
N LEU A 67 -13.56 -4.08 8.27
CA LEU A 67 -13.78 -2.66 7.95
C LEU A 67 -15.26 -2.25 7.94
N GLN A 68 -16.16 -3.24 7.96
CA GLN A 68 -17.62 -3.07 8.06
C GLN A 68 -18.14 -3.35 9.48
N GLY A 69 -17.24 -3.63 10.44
CA GLY A 69 -17.57 -3.91 11.84
C GLY A 69 -17.75 -5.38 12.18
N GLY A 70 -17.41 -6.29 11.27
CA GLY A 70 -17.40 -7.73 11.51
C GLY A 70 -16.14 -8.25 12.19
N GLU A 71 -15.98 -9.58 12.26
CA GLU A 71 -14.92 -10.24 13.04
C GLU A 71 -13.55 -10.23 12.34
N GLY A 72 -13.53 -10.01 11.03
CA GLY A 72 -12.35 -10.13 10.19
C GLY A 72 -11.78 -11.55 10.16
N LEU A 73 -10.55 -11.66 9.66
CA LEU A 73 -9.87 -12.95 9.49
C LEU A 73 -9.03 -13.39 10.71
N ALA A 74 -8.93 -12.57 11.76
CA ALA A 74 -7.98 -12.80 12.85
C ALA A 74 -8.42 -13.90 13.84
N ALA A 75 -9.73 -14.22 13.88
CA ALA A 75 -10.31 -15.20 14.81
C ALA A 75 -11.25 -16.22 14.14
N ALA A 76 -11.31 -16.23 12.79
CA ALA A 76 -12.03 -17.25 12.05
C ALA A 76 -11.24 -18.58 12.10
N PRO A 77 -11.82 -19.69 12.62
CA PRO A 77 -11.15 -20.98 12.74
C PRO A 77 -10.84 -21.65 11.39
#